data_AF-A0A947CI54-F1
#
_entry.id   AF-A0A947CI54-F1
#
_cell.length_a   1.000
_cell.length_b   1.000
_cell.length_c   1.000
_cell.angle_alpha   90.00
_cell.angle_beta   90.00
_cell.angle_gamma   90.00
#
_symmetry.space_group_name_H-M   'P 1'
#
loop_
_entity.id
_entity.type
_entity.pdbx_description
1 polymer ?
#
loop_
_entity_poly.entity_id
_entity_poly.type
_entity_poly.pdbx_seq_one_letter_code
_entity_poly.pdbx_strand_id
1 'polypeptide(L)'
;MKRENIIWIVLIAIGVLLVGGRVLMTGGVGKAYVRAVPAAVDDAHPDGRWTTYEQSSQRAYAEAMAADPTQTTYQLSLSRTFGIWVAALFTLFIFSFLIKDNPFYKIAEACVVGVSAAYWMVIGFWTTIVPNLIGKLSPDLVRSWALPGLGEEQRPELIYIVPTILGVMLLWRLSPKGGWISRWPMAFIIGVFCGLRLVTFIHADFLSQIRNGIVPLWVETGGSFDFWESLRNVFLIVGVLSSLVYFFFSIEHRGVVGKTARLGIWFLMVTFGAAFGYTVMGRIALLAIRIEFIFDDWLWLIDPTGKRELVAMILQPALSTIGLA
;
A
#
# COMPACT_ATOMS: atom_id res chain seq x y z
N MET A 1 -24.46 -11.89 -31.92
CA MET A 1 -23.65 -11.36 -30.81
C MET A 1 -24.53 -10.47 -29.94
N LYS A 2 -24.49 -10.60 -28.60
CA LYS A 2 -25.23 -9.71 -27.69
C LYS A 2 -24.72 -8.27 -27.90
N ARG A 3 -25.60 -7.25 -27.88
CA ARG A 3 -25.24 -5.83 -28.09
C ARG A 3 -24.09 -5.36 -27.18
N GLU A 4 -24.05 -5.88 -25.95
CA GLU A 4 -22.96 -5.64 -24.99
C GLU A 4 -21.59 -6.04 -25.56
N ASN A 5 -21.47 -7.21 -26.19
CA ASN A 5 -20.20 -7.69 -26.73
C ASN A 5 -19.71 -6.82 -27.90
N ILE A 6 -20.62 -6.20 -28.65
CA ILE A 6 -20.27 -5.30 -29.77
C ILE A 6 -19.68 -3.99 -29.23
N ILE A 7 -20.30 -3.41 -28.20
CA ILE A 7 -19.81 -2.17 -27.57
C ILE A 7 -18.39 -2.40 -27.01
N TRP A 8 -18.15 -3.56 -26.40
CA TRP A 8 -16.82 -3.90 -25.86
C TRP A 8 -15.77 -4.16 -26.93
N ILE A 9 -16.11 -4.87 -28.02
CA ILE A 9 -15.18 -5.08 -29.14
C ILE A 9 -14.82 -3.73 -29.77
N VAL A 10 -15.78 -2.81 -29.91
CA VAL A 10 -15.54 -1.46 -30.44
C VAL A 10 -14.65 -0.66 -29.49
N LEU A 11 -14.90 -0.70 -28.17
CA LEU A 11 -14.05 -0.02 -27.18
C LEU A 11 -12.62 -0.57 -27.15
N ILE A 12 -12.46 -1.90 -27.21
CA ILE A 12 -11.13 -2.54 -27.26
C ILE A 12 -10.45 -2.21 -28.58
N ALA A 13 -11.17 -2.24 -29.71
CA ALA A 13 -10.61 -1.88 -31.01
C ALA A 13 -10.17 -0.41 -31.02
N ILE A 14 -10.98 0.51 -30.51
CA ILE A 14 -10.60 1.92 -30.35
C ILE A 14 -9.40 2.06 -29.42
N GLY A 15 -9.37 1.35 -28.29
CA GLY A 15 -8.23 1.35 -27.37
C GLY A 15 -6.95 0.87 -28.05
N VAL A 16 -6.99 -0.27 -28.74
CA VAL A 16 -5.86 -0.82 -29.50
C VAL A 16 -5.44 0.12 -30.63
N LEU A 17 -6.38 0.79 -31.30
CA LEU A 17 -6.10 1.74 -32.38
C LEU A 17 -5.51 3.05 -31.84
N LEU A 18 -5.95 3.52 -30.67
CA LEU A 18 -5.36 4.67 -29.98
C LEU A 18 -3.95 4.36 -29.48
N VAL A 19 -3.75 3.18 -28.87
CA VAL A 19 -2.42 2.74 -28.42
C VAL A 19 -1.50 2.53 -29.61
N GLY A 20 -1.96 1.80 -30.64
CA GLY A 20 -1.18 1.51 -31.85
C GLY A 20 -0.84 2.79 -32.62
N GLY A 21 -1.83 3.66 -32.84
CA GLY A 21 -1.65 4.96 -33.47
C GLY A 21 -0.65 5.84 -32.72
N ARG A 22 -0.68 5.83 -31.38
CA ARG A 22 0.26 6.63 -30.59
C ARG A 22 1.67 6.04 -30.55
N VAL A 23 1.80 4.73 -30.40
CA VAL A 23 3.10 4.02 -30.49
C VAL A 23 3.79 4.32 -31.82
N LEU A 24 3.01 4.36 -32.91
CA LEU A 24 3.49 4.68 -34.26
C LEU A 24 3.79 6.17 -34.47
N MET A 25 2.97 7.08 -33.92
CA MET A 25 3.06 8.52 -34.19
C MET A 25 4.04 9.28 -33.31
N THR A 26 4.27 8.88 -32.04
CA THR A 26 5.04 9.72 -31.07
C THR A 26 6.36 9.11 -30.59
N GLY A 27 6.83 8.00 -31.18
CA GLY A 27 8.19 7.49 -30.93
C GLY A 27 8.47 6.97 -29.50
N GLY A 28 7.47 6.90 -28.62
CA GLY A 28 7.62 6.28 -27.30
C GLY A 28 6.44 6.52 -26.37
N VAL A 29 5.89 5.44 -25.83
CA VAL A 29 4.98 5.43 -24.68
C VAL A 29 5.55 4.44 -23.65
N GLY A 30 5.24 4.65 -22.37
CA GLY A 30 5.67 3.76 -21.30
C GLY A 30 7.18 3.65 -21.09
N LYS A 31 7.97 4.64 -21.54
CA LYS A 31 9.43 4.66 -21.37
C LYS A 31 9.82 5.31 -20.04
N ALA A 32 10.73 4.68 -19.30
CA ALA A 32 11.28 5.23 -18.07
C ALA A 32 12.70 5.76 -18.27
N TYR A 33 12.93 7.02 -17.91
CA TYR A 33 14.24 7.66 -17.97
C TYR A 33 14.84 7.77 -16.58
N VAL A 34 16.16 7.65 -16.51
CA VAL A 34 16.88 7.63 -15.25
C VAL A 34 18.10 8.56 -15.35
N ARG A 35 18.36 9.28 -14.26
CA ARG A 35 19.57 10.08 -14.08
C ARG A 35 20.57 9.31 -13.23
N ALA A 36 21.80 9.17 -13.74
CA ALA A 36 22.92 8.65 -12.96
C ALA A 36 23.44 9.77 -12.05
N VAL A 37 23.24 9.62 -10.75
CA VAL A 37 23.78 10.50 -9.71
C VAL A 37 24.95 9.76 -9.04
N PRO A 38 26.15 10.33 -8.98
CA PRO A 38 27.24 9.73 -8.21
C PRO A 38 26.81 9.69 -6.74
N ALA A 39 26.81 8.50 -6.13
CA ALA A 39 26.55 8.38 -4.70
C ALA A 39 27.64 9.17 -3.96
N ALA A 40 27.24 10.01 -2.99
CA ALA A 40 28.20 10.70 -2.15
C ALA A 40 29.09 9.67 -1.46
N VAL A 41 30.41 9.91 -1.45
CA VAL A 41 31.37 9.07 -0.74
C VAL A 41 31.09 9.25 0.74
N ASP A 42 30.49 8.23 1.35
CA ASP A 42 30.31 8.17 2.80
C ASP A 42 31.63 7.68 3.43
N ASP A 43 32.00 8.19 4.61
CA ASP A 43 33.30 7.96 5.27
C ASP A 43 33.62 6.46 5.52
N ALA A 44 32.62 5.59 5.38
CA ALA A 44 32.72 4.15 5.53
C ALA A 44 33.31 3.41 4.30
N HIS A 45 33.31 4.00 3.10
CA HIS A 45 33.79 3.33 1.87
C HIS A 45 34.55 4.30 0.93
N PRO A 46 35.84 4.58 1.19
CA PRO A 46 36.62 5.60 0.48
C PRO A 46 36.88 5.30 -1.01
N ASP A 47 36.75 4.04 -1.44
CA ASP A 47 37.03 3.59 -2.82
C ASP A 47 35.76 3.40 -3.67
N GLY A 48 34.57 3.57 -3.07
CA GLY A 48 33.29 3.23 -3.68
C GLY A 48 32.69 4.32 -4.56
N ARG A 49 33.06 4.37 -5.86
CA ARG A 49 32.31 5.17 -6.85
C ARG A 49 31.04 4.43 -7.29
N TRP A 50 30.04 4.39 -6.41
CA TRP A 50 28.73 3.83 -6.77
C TRP A 50 27.88 4.87 -7.50
N THR A 51 27.17 4.44 -8.54
CA THR A 51 26.22 5.28 -9.27
C THR A 51 24.81 4.91 -8.86
N THR A 52 24.07 5.88 -8.32
CA THR A 52 22.67 5.73 -7.98
C THR A 52 21.82 6.22 -9.14
N TYR A 53 20.83 5.42 -9.50
CA TYR A 53 19.95 5.66 -10.62
C TYR A 53 18.62 6.23 -10.13
N GLU A 54 18.43 7.54 -10.27
CA GLU A 54 17.20 8.24 -9.85
C GLU A 54 16.21 8.38 -11.02
N GLN A 55 14.91 8.35 -10.74
CA GLN A 55 13.90 8.51 -11.79
C GLN A 55 13.94 9.94 -12.34
N SER A 56 14.01 10.09 -13.66
CA SER A 56 14.03 11.39 -14.34
C SER A 56 12.85 11.55 -15.30
N SER A 57 12.44 12.79 -15.55
CA SER A 57 11.37 13.10 -16.50
C SER A 57 11.86 12.96 -17.94
N GLN A 58 10.93 12.68 -18.88
CA GLN A 58 11.27 12.63 -20.31
C GLN A 58 11.81 13.98 -20.78
N ARG A 59 11.21 15.08 -20.30
CA ARG A 59 11.65 16.43 -20.64
C ARG A 59 13.12 16.67 -20.25
N ALA A 60 13.51 16.29 -19.03
CA ALA A 60 14.90 16.43 -18.60
C ALA A 60 15.87 15.59 -19.46
N TYR A 61 15.45 14.39 -19.89
CA TYR A 61 16.22 13.60 -20.85
C TYR A 61 16.32 14.27 -22.23
N ALA A 62 15.23 14.83 -22.74
CA ALA A 62 15.22 15.52 -24.03
C ALA A 62 16.07 16.79 -24.03
N GLU A 63 15.97 17.61 -22.98
CA GLU A 63 16.79 18.81 -22.78
C GLU A 63 18.29 18.44 -22.66
N ALA A 64 18.62 17.36 -21.94
CA ALA A 64 19.99 16.87 -21.82
C ALA A 64 20.58 16.35 -23.14
N MET A 65 19.81 15.57 -23.90
CA MET A 65 20.21 15.08 -25.24
C MET A 65 20.33 16.20 -26.26
N ALA A 66 19.52 17.25 -26.15
CA ALA A 66 19.61 18.44 -27.00
C ALA A 66 20.85 19.29 -26.67
N ALA A 67 21.25 19.34 -25.40
CA ALA A 67 22.45 20.05 -24.97
C ALA A 67 23.75 19.30 -25.33
N ASP A 68 23.78 17.97 -25.20
CA ASP A 68 24.93 17.15 -25.56
C ASP A 68 24.48 15.74 -26.01
N PRO A 69 24.60 15.40 -27.30
CA PRO A 69 24.23 14.07 -27.82
C PRO A 69 25.06 12.91 -27.27
N THR A 70 26.20 13.17 -26.62
CA THR A 70 27.12 12.15 -26.08
C THR A 70 27.02 11.96 -24.56
N GLN A 71 26.06 12.64 -23.91
CA GLN A 71 25.88 12.55 -22.47
C GLN A 71 25.50 11.14 -22.00
N THR A 72 26.13 10.69 -20.91
CA THR A 72 25.81 9.42 -20.23
C THR A 72 25.00 9.62 -18.94
N THR A 73 24.70 10.88 -18.56
CA THR A 73 24.04 11.21 -17.30
C THR A 73 22.56 10.83 -17.29
N TYR A 74 21.86 10.95 -18.42
CA TYR A 74 20.46 10.55 -18.55
C TYR A 74 20.35 9.37 -19.51
N GLN A 75 19.71 8.29 -19.07
CA GLN A 75 19.64 7.04 -19.82
C GLN A 75 18.23 6.46 -19.79
N LEU A 76 17.87 5.72 -20.85
CA LEU A 76 16.66 4.91 -20.88
C LEU A 76 16.87 3.66 -20.02
N SER A 77 16.03 3.48 -19.00
CA SER A 77 16.06 2.27 -18.19
C SER A 77 15.14 1.21 -18.76
N LEU A 78 15.72 0.18 -19.36
CA LEU A 78 14.96 -0.95 -19.90
C LEU A 78 14.21 -1.72 -18.80
N SER A 79 14.82 -1.90 -17.63
CA SER A 79 14.19 -2.61 -16.50
C SER A 79 12.96 -1.87 -15.97
N ARG A 80 13.04 -0.54 -15.79
CA ARG A 80 11.89 0.27 -15.35
C ARG A 80 10.82 0.38 -16.43
N THR A 81 11.23 0.52 -17.69
CA THR A 81 10.31 0.51 -18.85
C THR A 81 9.53 -0.80 -18.88
N PHE A 82 10.23 -1.94 -18.82
CA PHE A 82 9.60 -3.26 -18.74
C PHE A 82 8.64 -3.36 -17.54
N GLY A 83 9.05 -2.85 -16.37
CA GLY A 83 8.21 -2.78 -15.18
C GLY A 83 6.90 -2.00 -15.38
N ILE A 84 6.94 -0.84 -16.05
CA ILE A 84 5.74 -0.05 -16.38
C ILE A 84 4.79 -0.85 -17.28
N TRP A 85 5.32 -1.51 -18.31
CA TRP A 85 4.51 -2.32 -19.23
C TRP A 85 3.87 -3.52 -18.55
N VAL A 86 4.63 -4.24 -17.70
CA VAL A 86 4.08 -5.33 -16.89
C VAL A 86 3.01 -4.80 -15.94
N ALA A 87 3.26 -3.71 -15.22
CA ALA A 87 2.30 -3.12 -14.30
C ALA A 87 1.01 -2.66 -15.02
N ALA A 88 1.13 -2.08 -16.21
CA ALA A 88 -0.01 -1.68 -17.03
C ALA A 88 -0.83 -2.90 -17.47
N LEU A 89 -0.17 -3.96 -17.96
CA LEU A 89 -0.83 -5.20 -18.35
C LEU A 89 -1.61 -5.83 -17.20
N PHE A 90 -0.99 -5.95 -16.02
CA PHE A 90 -1.66 -6.49 -14.82
C PHE A 90 -2.80 -5.60 -14.35
N THR A 91 -2.69 -4.28 -14.47
CA THR A 91 -3.79 -3.35 -14.17
C THR A 91 -4.98 -3.58 -15.11
N LEU A 92 -4.72 -3.77 -16.41
CA LEU A 92 -5.75 -4.13 -17.38
C LEU A 92 -6.35 -5.52 -17.14
N PHE A 93 -5.55 -6.50 -16.72
CA PHE A 93 -6.04 -7.83 -16.35
C PHE A 93 -7.02 -7.76 -15.18
N ILE A 94 -6.74 -6.90 -14.18
CA ILE A 94 -7.66 -6.66 -13.07
C ILE A 94 -8.93 -5.97 -13.56
N PHE A 95 -8.84 -4.95 -14.43
CA PHE A 95 -10.02 -4.29 -15.01
C PHE A 95 -10.88 -5.21 -15.89
N SER A 96 -10.30 -6.27 -16.44
CA SER A 96 -11.04 -7.28 -17.23
C SER A 96 -12.19 -7.92 -16.44
N PHE A 97 -12.09 -7.98 -15.10
CA PHE A 97 -13.18 -8.44 -14.23
C PHE A 97 -14.51 -7.71 -14.45
N LEU A 98 -14.46 -6.42 -14.82
CA LEU A 98 -15.66 -5.62 -15.06
C LEU A 98 -16.49 -6.14 -16.25
N ILE A 99 -15.85 -6.88 -17.17
CA ILE A 99 -16.46 -7.33 -18.41
C ILE A 99 -17.10 -8.73 -18.27
N LYS A 100 -16.53 -9.61 -17.43
CA LYS A 100 -16.99 -10.95 -16.97
C LYS A 100 -15.82 -11.72 -16.35
N ASP A 101 -16.06 -12.92 -15.80
CA ASP A 101 -15.02 -13.88 -15.42
C ASP A 101 -14.12 -14.24 -16.63
N ASN A 102 -12.91 -13.67 -16.66
CA ASN A 102 -11.95 -13.83 -17.76
C ASN A 102 -10.69 -14.57 -17.28
N PRO A 103 -10.10 -15.50 -18.07
CA PRO A 103 -8.78 -16.06 -17.79
C PRO A 103 -7.70 -15.04 -17.40
N PHE A 104 -7.69 -13.86 -18.00
CA PHE A 104 -6.71 -12.81 -17.68
C PHE A 104 -6.81 -12.33 -16.23
N TYR A 105 -8.03 -12.13 -15.73
CA TYR A 105 -8.25 -11.76 -14.33
C TYR A 105 -7.78 -12.88 -13.38
N LYS A 106 -8.08 -14.15 -13.70
CA LYS A 106 -7.65 -15.30 -12.88
C LYS A 106 -6.13 -15.44 -12.81
N ILE A 107 -5.41 -15.13 -13.90
CA ILE A 107 -3.95 -15.10 -13.91
C ILE A 107 -3.45 -14.01 -12.97
N ALA A 108 -3.99 -12.79 -13.07
CA ALA A 108 -3.61 -11.70 -12.18
C ALA A 108 -3.87 -12.02 -10.70
N GLU A 109 -5.03 -12.58 -10.39
CA GLU A 109 -5.41 -13.03 -9.05
C GLU A 109 -4.44 -14.10 -8.52
N ALA A 110 -4.19 -15.16 -9.30
CA ALA A 110 -3.27 -16.23 -8.91
C ALA A 110 -1.84 -15.73 -8.70
N CYS A 111 -1.35 -14.82 -9.57
CA CYS A 111 -0.05 -14.19 -9.42
C CYS A 111 0.03 -13.37 -8.13
N VAL A 112 -0.97 -12.50 -7.86
CA VAL A 112 -0.98 -11.66 -6.65
C VAL A 112 -1.01 -12.52 -5.39
N VAL A 113 -1.87 -13.54 -5.34
CA VAL A 113 -1.97 -14.44 -4.18
C VAL A 113 -0.68 -15.24 -3.99
N GLY A 114 -0.11 -15.79 -5.07
CA GLY A 114 1.12 -16.56 -5.02
C GLY A 114 2.33 -15.73 -4.59
N VAL A 115 2.52 -14.56 -5.18
CA VAL A 115 3.61 -13.63 -4.83
C VAL A 115 3.44 -13.13 -3.40
N SER A 116 2.22 -12.80 -2.97
CA SER A 116 1.97 -12.37 -1.58
C SER A 116 2.30 -13.47 -0.59
N ALA A 117 1.89 -14.72 -0.85
CA ALA A 117 2.21 -15.86 0.01
C ALA A 117 3.72 -16.13 0.06
N ALA A 118 4.40 -16.07 -1.09
CA ALA A 118 5.85 -16.23 -1.16
C ALA A 118 6.59 -15.12 -0.40
N TYR A 119 6.19 -13.86 -0.58
CA TYR A 119 6.76 -12.72 0.12
C TYR A 119 6.66 -12.87 1.64
N TRP A 120 5.48 -13.20 2.16
CA TRP A 120 5.28 -13.45 3.58
C TRP A 120 6.11 -14.63 4.10
N MET A 121 6.26 -15.69 3.31
CA MET A 121 7.10 -16.84 3.67
C MET A 121 8.58 -16.46 3.74
N VAL A 122 9.10 -15.75 2.73
CA VAL A 122 10.51 -15.33 2.67
C VAL A 122 10.83 -14.37 3.79
N ILE A 123 9.98 -13.37 4.02
CA ILE A 123 10.16 -12.44 5.14
C ILE A 123 10.08 -13.19 6.46
N GLY A 124 9.03 -13.97 6.70
CA GLY A 124 8.91 -14.73 7.95
C GLY A 124 10.12 -15.65 8.19
N PHE A 125 10.68 -16.24 7.13
CA PHE A 125 11.89 -17.04 7.23
C PHE A 125 13.09 -16.19 7.68
N TRP A 126 13.41 -15.11 6.95
CA TRP A 126 14.62 -14.32 7.21
C TRP A 126 14.52 -13.39 8.42
N THR A 127 13.34 -12.86 8.73
CA THR A 127 13.15 -11.90 9.84
C THR A 127 12.68 -12.56 11.12
N THR A 128 12.11 -13.77 11.06
CA THR A 128 11.55 -14.43 12.25
C THR A 128 12.22 -15.76 12.51
N ILE A 129 12.21 -16.71 11.58
CA ILE A 129 12.74 -18.07 11.82
C ILE A 129 14.26 -18.02 12.02
N VAL A 130 15.00 -17.39 11.11
CA VAL A 130 16.47 -17.32 11.17
C VAL A 130 16.94 -16.65 12.47
N PRO A 131 16.54 -15.41 12.82
CA PRO A 131 17.05 -14.77 14.03
C PRO A 131 16.43 -15.31 15.33
N ASN A 132 15.11 -15.54 15.39
CA ASN A 132 14.45 -15.86 16.67
C ASN A 132 14.45 -17.35 17.02
N LEU A 133 14.59 -18.24 16.04
CA LEU A 133 14.65 -19.69 16.28
C LEU A 133 16.07 -20.21 16.11
N ILE A 134 16.63 -20.10 14.90
CA ILE A 134 17.93 -20.70 14.56
C ILE A 134 19.07 -19.92 15.23
N GLY A 135 19.00 -18.58 15.25
CA GLY A 135 20.02 -17.72 15.85
C GLY A 135 20.15 -17.90 17.36
N LYS A 136 19.05 -18.21 18.06
CA LYS A 136 19.06 -18.48 19.50
C LYS A 136 19.40 -19.92 19.84
N LEU A 137 19.10 -20.87 18.95
CA LEU A 137 19.43 -22.28 19.13
C LEU A 137 20.89 -22.59 18.78
N SER A 138 21.42 -21.97 17.73
CA SER A 138 22.78 -22.19 17.20
C SER A 138 23.40 -20.87 16.66
N PRO A 139 23.82 -19.96 17.55
CA PRO A 139 24.34 -18.64 17.16
C PRO A 139 25.56 -18.73 16.23
N ASP A 140 26.45 -19.72 16.42
CA ASP A 140 27.65 -19.89 15.61
C ASP A 140 27.36 -20.24 14.14
N LEU A 141 26.33 -21.06 13.88
CA LEU A 141 25.92 -21.43 12.52
C LEU A 141 25.28 -20.26 11.78
N VAL A 142 24.47 -19.45 12.46
CA VAL A 142 23.80 -18.30 11.83
C VAL A 142 24.78 -17.18 11.55
N ARG A 143 25.78 -16.97 12.41
CA ARG A 143 26.86 -16.00 12.16
C ARG A 143 27.66 -16.29 10.90
N SER A 144 27.99 -17.56 10.67
CA SER A 144 28.86 -17.93 9.54
C SER A 144 28.21 -17.78 8.16
N TRP A 145 26.87 -17.86 8.07
CA TRP A 145 26.17 -17.89 6.79
C TRP A 145 25.12 -16.79 6.59
N ALA A 146 24.44 -16.33 7.65
CA ALA A 146 23.23 -15.50 7.51
C ALA A 146 23.32 -14.11 8.18
N LEU A 147 23.88 -14.01 9.40
CA LEU A 147 23.89 -12.77 10.18
C LEU A 147 25.26 -12.60 10.89
N PRO A 148 26.28 -12.06 10.20
CA PRO A 148 27.62 -11.88 10.77
C PRO A 148 27.67 -10.85 11.92
N GLY A 149 26.64 -10.01 12.08
CA GLY A 149 26.55 -8.99 13.14
C GLY A 149 25.89 -9.42 14.45
N LEU A 150 25.65 -10.72 14.67
CA LEU A 150 25.08 -11.21 15.94
C LEU A 150 26.13 -11.09 17.07
N GLY A 151 25.81 -10.31 18.13
CA GLY A 151 26.75 -9.99 19.22
C GLY A 151 27.40 -11.22 19.86
N GLU A 152 28.73 -11.17 20.06
CA GLU A 152 29.63 -12.32 20.26
C GLU A 152 29.26 -13.25 21.43
N GLU A 153 28.59 -12.76 22.47
CA GLU A 153 28.37 -13.49 23.73
C GLU A 153 27.08 -14.33 23.83
N GLN A 154 26.28 -14.42 22.76
CA GLN A 154 25.04 -15.21 22.83
C GLN A 154 25.33 -16.72 22.96
N ARG A 155 24.94 -17.30 24.10
CA ARG A 155 24.99 -18.75 24.34
C ARG A 155 23.77 -19.44 23.72
N PRO A 156 23.90 -20.69 23.26
CA PRO A 156 22.77 -21.48 22.81
C PRO A 156 21.67 -21.60 23.88
N GLU A 157 20.47 -21.13 23.57
CA GLU A 157 19.30 -21.25 24.44
C GLU A 157 18.51 -22.51 24.06
N LEU A 158 18.75 -23.62 24.77
CA LEU A 158 18.13 -24.92 24.47
C LEU A 158 16.60 -24.94 24.60
N ILE A 159 16.00 -23.95 25.27
CA ILE A 159 14.54 -23.82 25.37
C ILE A 159 13.86 -23.64 24.00
N TYR A 160 14.59 -23.16 22.98
CA TYR A 160 14.09 -22.99 21.62
C TYR A 160 13.91 -24.30 20.84
N ILE A 161 14.34 -25.43 21.42
CA ILE A 161 14.00 -26.77 20.91
C ILE A 161 12.49 -26.98 20.93
N VAL A 162 11.77 -26.47 21.95
CA VAL A 162 10.31 -26.61 22.05
C VAL A 162 9.60 -25.92 20.89
N PRO A 163 9.83 -24.62 20.60
CA PRO A 163 9.37 -23.97 19.37
C PRO A 163 9.80 -24.67 18.08
N THR A 164 11.00 -25.26 18.03
CA THR A 164 11.48 -26.01 16.84
C THR A 164 10.61 -27.23 16.59
N ILE A 165 10.34 -28.03 17.63
CA ILE A 165 9.45 -29.20 17.55
C ILE A 165 8.05 -28.76 17.12
N LEU A 166 7.49 -27.72 17.74
CA LEU A 166 6.17 -27.19 17.35
C LEU A 166 6.14 -26.68 15.91
N GLY A 167 7.23 -26.06 15.44
CA GLY A 167 7.39 -25.62 14.05
C GLY A 167 7.40 -26.79 13.07
N VAL A 168 8.16 -27.85 13.36
CA VAL A 168 8.18 -29.07 12.54
C VAL A 168 6.81 -29.76 12.54
N MET A 169 6.14 -29.84 13.69
CA MET A 169 4.78 -30.37 13.80
C MET A 169 3.77 -29.59 12.94
N LEU A 170 3.98 -28.30 12.71
CA LEU A 170 3.12 -27.48 11.85
C LEU A 170 3.26 -27.89 10.37
N LEU A 171 4.43 -28.36 9.93
CA LEU A 171 4.65 -28.81 8.54
C LEU A 171 3.80 -30.02 8.16
N TRP A 172 3.37 -30.83 9.14
CA TRP A 172 2.46 -31.96 8.92
C TRP A 172 1.08 -31.54 8.41
N ARG A 173 0.76 -30.24 8.49
CA ARG A 173 -0.44 -29.67 7.87
C ARG A 173 -0.42 -29.74 6.34
N LEU A 174 0.77 -29.78 5.73
CA LEU A 174 0.92 -29.92 4.27
C LEU A 174 0.59 -31.34 3.80
N SER A 175 0.56 -32.32 4.72
CA SER A 175 0.19 -33.70 4.41
C SER A 175 -1.29 -33.95 4.75
N PRO A 176 -2.08 -34.51 3.81
CA PRO A 176 -3.50 -34.79 4.04
C PRO A 176 -3.75 -35.83 5.15
N LYS A 177 -2.75 -36.65 5.50
CA LYS A 177 -2.89 -37.75 6.49
C LYS A 177 -2.37 -37.38 7.90
N GLY A 178 -1.72 -36.22 8.06
CA GLY A 178 -0.99 -35.82 9.28
C GLY A 178 -1.66 -34.71 10.10
N GLY A 179 -2.87 -34.27 9.75
CA GLY A 179 -3.46 -33.04 10.27
C GLY A 179 -3.61 -32.96 11.80
N TRP A 180 -3.74 -34.09 12.51
CA TRP A 180 -3.89 -34.11 13.96
C TRP A 180 -2.64 -33.61 14.71
N ILE A 181 -1.43 -33.85 14.17
CA ILE A 181 -0.16 -33.42 14.77
C ILE A 181 -0.07 -31.90 14.76
N SER A 182 -0.53 -31.26 13.68
CA SER A 182 -0.54 -29.80 13.55
C SER A 182 -1.53 -29.08 14.48
N ARG A 183 -2.48 -29.81 15.11
CA ARG A 183 -3.46 -29.21 16.02
C ARG A 183 -2.84 -28.71 17.32
N TRP A 184 -1.79 -29.36 17.82
CA TRP A 184 -1.10 -28.97 19.05
C TRP A 184 -0.42 -27.60 18.93
N PRO A 185 0.45 -27.35 17.91
CA PRO A 185 0.96 -26.01 17.66
C PRO A 185 -0.15 -24.98 17.43
N MET A 186 -1.22 -25.35 16.72
CA MET A 186 -2.32 -24.42 16.45
C MET A 186 -3.09 -24.01 17.73
N ALA A 187 -3.33 -24.96 18.64
CA ALA A 187 -3.95 -24.67 19.93
C ALA A 187 -3.07 -23.74 20.77
N PHE A 188 -1.74 -23.97 20.77
CA PHE A 188 -0.78 -23.09 21.43
C PHE A 188 -0.79 -21.67 20.82
N ILE A 189 -0.72 -21.56 19.50
CA ILE A 189 -0.82 -20.29 18.77
C ILE A 189 -2.11 -19.56 19.16
N ILE A 190 -3.27 -20.20 19.02
CA ILE A 190 -4.57 -19.59 19.35
C ILE A 190 -4.62 -19.14 20.81
N GLY A 191 -4.15 -19.97 21.75
CA GLY A 191 -4.12 -19.63 23.18
C GLY A 191 -3.26 -18.39 23.46
N VAL A 192 -2.04 -18.35 22.92
CA VAL A 192 -1.12 -17.21 23.08
C VAL A 192 -1.69 -15.95 22.43
N PHE A 193 -2.17 -16.03 21.19
CA PHE A 193 -2.73 -14.87 20.50
C PHE A 193 -4.01 -14.37 21.17
N CYS A 194 -4.88 -15.25 21.68
CA CYS A 194 -6.06 -14.87 22.43
C CYS A 194 -5.69 -14.15 23.74
N GLY A 195 -4.74 -14.69 24.51
CA GLY A 195 -4.26 -14.07 25.74
C GLY A 195 -3.63 -12.70 25.50
N LEU A 196 -2.73 -12.59 24.51
CA LEU A 196 -2.12 -11.31 24.12
C LEU A 196 -3.16 -10.32 23.63
N ARG A 197 -4.10 -10.74 22.78
CA ARG A 197 -5.18 -9.87 22.27
C ARG A 197 -6.10 -9.39 23.38
N LEU A 198 -6.43 -10.24 24.36
CA LEU A 198 -7.24 -9.84 25.50
C LEU A 198 -6.56 -8.75 26.32
N VAL A 199 -5.28 -8.95 26.69
CA VAL A 199 -4.54 -7.97 27.50
C VAL A 199 -4.32 -6.67 26.73
N THR A 200 -3.94 -6.75 25.46
CA THR A 200 -3.73 -5.58 24.60
C THR A 200 -5.02 -4.83 24.35
N PHE A 201 -6.14 -5.51 24.09
CA PHE A 201 -7.44 -4.86 23.93
C PHE A 201 -7.86 -4.11 25.20
N ILE A 202 -7.70 -4.70 26.39
CA ILE A 202 -8.04 -4.04 27.65
C ILE A 202 -7.18 -2.79 27.86
N HIS A 203 -5.87 -2.88 27.66
CA HIS A 203 -4.97 -1.74 27.92
C HIS A 203 -4.99 -0.68 26.82
N ALA A 204 -4.83 -1.10 25.58
CA ALA A 204 -4.59 -0.20 24.44
C ALA A 204 -5.88 0.32 23.82
N ASP A 205 -6.96 -0.47 23.82
CA ASP A 205 -8.23 -0.02 23.25
C ASP A 205 -9.14 0.51 24.36
N PHE A 206 -9.51 -0.33 25.33
CA PHE A 206 -10.51 0.04 26.33
C PHE A 206 -10.04 1.15 27.28
N LEU A 207 -8.93 0.93 28.01
CA LEU A 207 -8.42 1.91 28.97
C LEU A 207 -7.92 3.19 28.27
N SER A 208 -7.27 3.06 27.12
CA SER A 208 -6.82 4.23 26.33
C SER A 208 -7.99 5.07 25.84
N GLN A 209 -9.07 4.45 25.32
CA GLN A 209 -10.26 5.18 24.90
C GLN A 209 -10.91 5.93 26.07
N ILE A 210 -11.00 5.31 27.25
CA ILE A 210 -11.51 5.99 28.46
C ILE A 210 -10.60 7.16 28.83
N ARG A 211 -9.29 6.94 28.92
CA ARG A 211 -8.32 7.98 29.26
C ARG A 211 -8.33 9.15 28.27
N ASN A 212 -8.39 8.86 26.98
CA ASN A 212 -8.45 9.87 25.92
C ASN A 212 -9.79 10.62 25.90
N GLY A 213 -10.83 10.09 26.55
CA GLY A 213 -12.10 10.78 26.79
C GLY A 213 -12.07 11.72 28.01
N ILE A 214 -11.10 11.59 28.91
CA ILE A 214 -10.92 12.48 30.07
C ILE A 214 -10.13 13.70 29.61
N VAL A 215 -10.84 14.65 28.98
CA VAL A 215 -10.28 15.89 28.46
C VAL A 215 -10.83 17.11 29.21
N PRO A 216 -10.02 18.18 29.41
CA PRO A 216 -10.51 19.41 30.01
C PRO A 216 -11.54 20.07 29.10
N LEU A 217 -12.70 20.43 29.68
CA LEU A 217 -13.76 21.15 28.96
C LEU A 217 -13.41 22.62 28.72
N TRP A 218 -12.56 23.18 29.58
CA TRP A 218 -12.03 24.53 29.48
C TRP A 218 -10.54 24.45 29.22
N VAL A 219 -10.11 24.88 28.04
CA VAL A 219 -8.71 24.81 27.59
C VAL A 219 -8.15 26.22 27.44
N GLU A 220 -6.98 26.42 28.04
CA GLU A 220 -6.22 27.66 27.95
C GLU A 220 -4.86 27.34 27.33
N THR A 221 -4.56 28.00 26.21
CA THR A 221 -3.30 27.85 25.49
C THR A 221 -2.58 29.19 25.51
N GLY A 222 -1.42 29.23 26.18
CA GLY A 222 -0.62 30.46 26.29
C GLY A 222 -1.25 31.56 27.15
N GLY A 223 -2.13 31.21 28.10
CA GLY A 223 -2.78 32.17 29.00
C GLY A 223 -4.03 32.86 28.42
N SER A 224 -4.46 32.45 27.21
CA SER A 224 -5.74 32.84 26.62
C SER A 224 -6.64 31.62 26.47
N PHE A 225 -7.95 31.82 26.62
CA PHE A 225 -8.96 30.80 26.36
C PHE A 225 -8.94 30.35 24.89
N ASP A 226 -8.78 29.05 24.67
CA ASP A 226 -8.89 28.44 23.34
C ASP A 226 -10.31 27.91 23.14
N PHE A 227 -11.11 28.69 22.41
CA PHE A 227 -12.50 28.36 22.11
C PHE A 227 -12.62 27.09 21.26
N TRP A 228 -11.74 26.89 20.28
CA TRP A 228 -11.89 25.79 19.31
C TRP A 228 -11.56 24.44 19.95
N GLU A 229 -10.51 24.41 20.77
CA GLU A 229 -10.14 23.20 21.49
C GLU A 229 -11.15 22.84 22.58
N SER A 230 -11.64 23.84 23.33
CA SER A 230 -12.70 23.65 24.33
C SER A 230 -14.00 23.13 23.68
N LEU A 231 -14.41 23.70 22.54
CA LEU A 231 -15.60 23.25 21.80
C LEU A 231 -15.46 21.80 21.32
N ARG A 232 -14.29 21.42 20.80
CA ARG A 232 -13.99 20.04 20.39
C ARG A 232 -14.14 19.07 21.56
N ASN A 233 -13.58 19.41 22.71
CA ASN A 233 -13.62 18.55 23.91
C ASN A 233 -15.04 18.41 24.46
N VAL A 234 -15.82 19.49 24.49
CA VAL A 234 -17.25 19.46 24.85
C VAL A 234 -18.04 18.58 23.88
N PHE A 235 -17.84 18.76 22.56
CA PHE A 235 -18.51 17.98 21.54
C PHE A 235 -18.21 16.48 21.67
N LEU A 236 -16.94 16.13 21.94
CA LEU A 236 -16.53 14.75 22.20
C LEU A 236 -17.27 14.15 23.41
N ILE A 237 -17.26 14.84 24.55
CA ILE A 237 -17.88 14.33 25.78
C ILE A 237 -19.40 14.21 25.62
N VAL A 238 -20.06 15.20 25.02
CA VAL A 238 -21.52 15.14 24.74
C VAL A 238 -21.84 13.99 23.78
N GLY A 239 -21.03 13.80 22.73
CA GLY A 239 -21.17 12.67 21.81
C GLY A 239 -21.04 11.33 22.52
N VAL A 240 -19.98 11.12 23.30
CA VAL A 240 -19.73 9.86 24.02
C VAL A 240 -20.84 9.56 25.04
N LEU A 241 -21.21 10.53 25.88
CA LEU A 241 -22.25 10.35 26.89
C LEU A 241 -23.62 10.08 26.27
N SER A 242 -23.99 10.81 25.22
CA SER A 242 -25.27 10.60 24.54
C SER A 242 -25.34 9.26 23.81
N SER A 243 -24.25 8.82 23.18
CA SER A 243 -24.16 7.48 22.58
C SER A 243 -24.20 6.36 23.62
N LEU A 244 -23.57 6.54 24.79
CA LEU A 244 -23.69 5.61 25.92
C LEU A 244 -25.14 5.49 26.40
N VAL A 245 -25.86 6.61 26.53
CA VAL A 245 -27.29 6.61 26.91
C VAL A 245 -28.15 5.87 25.89
N TYR A 246 -27.81 5.94 24.60
CA TYR A 246 -28.50 5.16 23.56
C TYR A 246 -28.29 3.65 23.73
N PHE A 247 -27.05 3.21 23.98
CA PHE A 247 -26.74 1.78 24.18
C PHE A 247 -27.08 1.25 25.58
N PHE A 248 -27.41 2.13 26.52
CA PHE A 248 -27.81 1.74 27.86
C PHE A 248 -29.26 1.22 27.88
N PHE A 249 -29.42 -0.08 27.69
CA PHE A 249 -30.74 -0.73 27.61
C PHE A 249 -31.46 -0.90 28.97
N SER A 250 -30.79 -0.60 30.08
CA SER A 250 -31.35 -0.81 31.43
C SER A 250 -32.34 0.28 31.89
N ILE A 251 -32.50 1.36 31.13
CA ILE A 251 -33.48 2.43 31.41
C ILE A 251 -34.40 2.58 30.20
N GLU A 252 -35.72 2.68 30.44
CA GLU A 252 -36.67 2.98 29.38
C GLU A 252 -36.42 4.38 28.80
N HIS A 253 -36.27 4.48 27.47
CA HIS A 253 -36.03 5.72 26.75
C HIS A 253 -37.26 6.66 26.68
N ARG A 254 -37.80 7.06 27.83
CA ARG A 254 -38.91 8.03 27.95
C ARG A 254 -38.41 9.40 28.44
N GLY A 255 -39.10 10.46 28.02
CA GLY A 255 -38.80 11.84 28.47
C GLY A 255 -37.42 12.37 28.05
N VAL A 256 -36.66 12.91 29.01
CA VAL A 256 -35.33 13.52 28.78
C VAL A 256 -34.30 12.48 28.29
N VAL A 257 -34.32 11.28 28.87
CA VAL A 257 -33.42 10.17 28.50
C VAL A 257 -33.63 9.78 27.03
N GLY A 258 -34.88 9.75 26.57
CA GLY A 258 -35.19 9.49 25.16
C GLY A 258 -34.69 10.57 24.19
N LYS A 259 -34.71 11.85 24.60
CA LYS A 259 -34.15 12.95 23.79
C LYS A 259 -32.62 12.88 23.72
N THR A 260 -31.95 12.60 24.83
CA THR A 260 -30.50 12.42 24.89
C THR A 260 -30.05 11.21 24.07
N ALA A 261 -30.76 10.08 24.16
CA ALA A 261 -30.51 8.92 23.31
C ALA A 261 -30.70 9.23 21.81
N ARG A 262 -31.72 10.01 21.45
CA ARG A 262 -31.93 10.45 20.06
C ARG A 262 -30.75 11.26 19.54
N LEU A 263 -30.20 12.16 20.35
CA LEU A 263 -28.97 12.87 20.01
C LEU A 263 -27.80 11.89 19.82
N GLY A 264 -27.65 10.90 20.69
CA GLY A 264 -26.68 9.81 20.53
C GLY A 264 -26.83 9.04 19.20
N ILE A 265 -28.06 8.79 18.75
CA ILE A 265 -28.33 8.16 17.43
C ILE A 265 -27.80 9.02 16.29
N TRP A 266 -28.01 10.35 16.33
CA TRP A 266 -27.47 11.25 15.32
C TRP A 266 -25.93 11.21 15.28
N PHE A 267 -25.28 11.24 16.45
CA PHE A 267 -23.83 11.09 16.54
C PHE A 267 -23.34 9.76 15.95
N LEU A 268 -24.04 8.65 16.24
CA LEU A 268 -23.71 7.34 15.68
C LEU A 268 -23.93 7.28 14.16
N MET A 269 -25.04 7.82 13.65
CA MET A 269 -25.32 7.86 12.22
C MET A 269 -24.27 8.68 11.46
N VAL A 270 -23.85 9.82 12.00
CA VAL A 270 -22.80 10.65 11.38
C VAL A 270 -21.45 9.94 11.40
N THR A 271 -21.05 9.35 12.54
CA THR A 271 -19.75 8.67 12.64
C THR A 271 -19.68 7.40 11.80
N PHE A 272 -20.72 6.57 11.80
CA PHE A 272 -20.81 5.40 10.90
C PHE A 272 -20.90 5.81 9.43
N GLY A 273 -21.64 6.89 9.11
CA GLY A 273 -21.71 7.45 7.77
C GLY A 273 -20.34 7.94 7.27
N ALA A 274 -19.59 8.63 8.12
CA ALA A 274 -18.22 9.07 7.82
C ALA A 274 -17.27 7.88 7.65
N ALA A 275 -17.34 6.87 8.51
CA ALA A 275 -16.52 5.65 8.40
C ALA A 275 -16.80 4.89 7.10
N PHE A 276 -18.08 4.73 6.74
CA PHE A 276 -18.48 4.16 5.45
C PHE A 276 -17.95 5.00 4.28
N GLY A 277 -18.15 6.31 4.32
CA GLY A 277 -17.67 7.26 3.31
C GLY A 277 -16.15 7.20 3.13
N TYR A 278 -15.38 7.07 4.20
CA TYR A 278 -13.93 6.91 4.17
C TYR A 278 -13.51 5.64 3.41
N THR A 279 -14.19 4.51 3.64
CA THR A 279 -13.87 3.28 2.91
C THR A 279 -14.21 3.36 1.42
N VAL A 280 -15.30 4.03 1.06
CA VAL A 280 -15.70 4.24 -0.34
C VAL A 280 -14.71 5.17 -1.02
N MET A 281 -14.38 6.30 -0.40
CA MET A 281 -13.39 7.25 -0.90
C MET A 281 -12.02 6.58 -1.08
N GLY A 282 -11.58 5.75 -0.12
CA GLY A 282 -10.34 5.00 -0.23
C GLY A 282 -10.30 4.08 -1.45
N ARG A 283 -11.40 3.38 -1.75
CA ARG A 283 -11.48 2.51 -2.95
C ARG A 283 -11.50 3.32 -4.24
N ILE A 284 -12.22 4.45 -4.28
CA ILE A 284 -12.26 5.36 -5.44
C ILE A 284 -10.88 5.99 -5.66
N ALA A 285 -10.18 6.39 -4.61
CA ALA A 285 -8.83 6.94 -4.70
C ALA A 285 -7.85 5.90 -5.27
N LEU A 286 -7.91 4.64 -4.81
CA LEU A 286 -7.10 3.56 -5.37
C LEU A 286 -7.41 3.32 -6.85
N LEU A 287 -8.68 3.40 -7.25
CA LEU A 287 -9.08 3.31 -8.67
C LEU A 287 -8.53 4.49 -9.48
N ALA A 288 -8.66 5.71 -8.97
CA ALA A 288 -8.17 6.92 -9.61
C ALA A 288 -6.65 6.87 -9.83
N ILE A 289 -5.89 6.43 -8.83
CA ILE A 289 -4.43 6.22 -8.93
C ILE A 289 -4.09 5.24 -10.06
N ARG A 290 -4.88 4.17 -10.25
CA ARG A 290 -4.65 3.20 -11.33
C ARG A 290 -4.99 3.75 -12.71
N ILE A 291 -6.03 4.58 -12.81
CA ILE A 291 -6.38 5.27 -14.05
C ILE A 291 -5.32 6.32 -14.40
N GLU A 292 -4.88 7.10 -13.41
CA GLU A 292 -3.78 8.06 -13.54
C GLU A 292 -2.49 7.36 -14.01
N PHE A 293 -2.14 6.21 -13.43
CA PHE A 293 -1.00 5.42 -13.90
C PHE A 293 -1.13 4.99 -15.37
N ILE A 294 -2.31 4.54 -15.81
CA ILE A 294 -2.53 4.15 -17.22
C ILE A 294 -2.44 5.35 -18.15
N PHE A 295 -3.03 6.49 -17.77
CA PHE A 295 -3.11 7.66 -18.63
C PHE A 295 -1.85 8.54 -18.58
N ASP A 296 -1.24 8.77 -17.43
CA ASP A 296 0.00 9.53 -17.30
C ASP A 296 1.22 8.62 -17.52
N ASP A 297 1.51 7.68 -16.63
CA ASP A 297 2.81 6.97 -16.66
C ASP A 297 2.99 6.04 -17.86
N TRP A 298 1.94 5.34 -18.28
CA TRP A 298 2.01 4.37 -19.38
C TRP A 298 1.67 4.99 -20.75
N LEU A 299 0.45 5.51 -20.95
CA LEU A 299 -0.01 5.98 -22.26
C LEU A 299 0.36 7.43 -22.57
N TRP A 300 0.73 8.23 -21.57
CA TRP A 300 1.13 9.64 -21.70
C TRP A 300 0.01 10.56 -22.22
N LEU A 301 -1.26 10.19 -22.04
CA LEU A 301 -2.48 10.94 -22.45
C LEU A 301 -2.67 12.23 -21.66
N ILE A 302 -2.26 12.22 -20.40
CA ILE A 302 -2.31 13.37 -19.52
C ILE A 302 -0.89 13.65 -19.01
N ASP A 303 -0.56 14.92 -18.78
CA ASP A 303 0.69 15.31 -18.14
C ASP A 303 0.41 16.45 -17.13
N PRO A 304 -0.19 16.11 -15.98
CA PRO A 304 -0.54 17.10 -14.97
C PRO A 304 0.71 17.74 -14.32
N THR A 305 1.89 17.14 -14.47
CA THR A 305 3.12 17.54 -13.79
C THR A 305 4.17 18.15 -14.72
N GLY A 306 3.85 18.32 -16.01
CA GLY A 306 4.74 18.91 -17.02
C GLY A 306 6.03 18.11 -17.24
N LYS A 307 5.99 16.79 -17.03
CA LYS A 307 7.15 15.90 -17.13
C LYS A 307 7.56 15.62 -18.58
N ARG A 308 6.74 16.01 -19.57
CA ARG A 308 6.92 15.67 -20.99
C ARG A 308 6.69 16.88 -21.89
N GLU A 309 7.34 16.88 -23.05
CA GLU A 309 7.14 17.90 -24.09
C GLU A 309 5.93 17.58 -24.98
N LEU A 310 4.78 17.27 -24.38
CA LEU A 310 3.61 16.74 -25.10
C LEU A 310 2.89 17.77 -25.99
N VAL A 311 3.23 19.07 -25.89
CA VAL A 311 2.47 20.14 -26.56
C VAL A 311 3.08 20.61 -27.89
N ALA A 312 4.39 20.40 -28.13
CA ALA A 312 5.01 20.93 -29.34
C ALA A 312 4.64 20.12 -30.60
N MET A 313 4.63 18.79 -30.52
CA MET A 313 4.64 17.95 -31.73
C MET A 313 3.28 17.81 -32.46
N ILE A 314 2.15 17.97 -31.75
CA ILE A 314 0.81 17.81 -32.35
C ILE A 314 0.32 19.12 -33.00
N LEU A 315 0.72 20.29 -32.48
CA LEU A 315 0.26 21.59 -32.98
C LEU A 315 1.25 22.29 -33.93
N GLN A 316 2.54 21.93 -33.96
CA GLN A 316 3.49 22.59 -34.87
C GLN A 316 3.18 22.39 -36.37
N PRO A 317 2.79 21.20 -36.86
CA PRO A 317 2.41 21.03 -38.26
C PRO A 317 1.14 21.81 -38.61
N ALA A 318 0.22 21.95 -37.64
CA ALA A 318 -1.07 22.65 -37.81
C ALA A 318 -0.94 24.18 -37.69
N LEU A 319 -0.02 24.70 -36.87
CA LEU A 319 0.24 26.14 -36.73
C LEU A 319 1.13 26.67 -37.85
N SER A 320 2.10 25.89 -38.31
CA SER A 320 2.96 26.26 -39.46
C SER A 320 2.21 26.30 -40.79
N THR A 321 1.12 25.53 -40.93
CA THR A 321 0.21 25.60 -42.08
C THR A 321 -0.76 26.79 -42.04
N ILE A 322 -0.94 27.43 -40.87
CA ILE A 322 -1.85 28.59 -40.69
C ILE A 322 -1.07 29.93 -40.66
N GLY A 323 0.26 29.90 -40.70
CA GLY A 323 1.07 31.12 -40.87
C GLY A 323 0.99 32.10 -39.70
N LEU A 324 0.65 31.62 -38.50
CA LEU A 324 0.73 32.41 -37.26
C LEU A 324 1.94 31.91 -36.48
N ALA A 325 3.09 32.54 -36.75
CA ALA A 325 4.24 32.56 -35.86
C ALA A 325 4.03 33.65 -34.79
#